data_AF-A0A5J4PNQ4-F1
#
_entry.id   AF-A0A5J4PNQ4-F1
#
_cell.length_a   1.000
_cell.length_b   1.000
_cell.length_c   1.000
_cell.angle_alpha   90.00
_cell.angle_beta   90.00
_cell.angle_gamma   90.00
#
_symmetry.space_group_name_H-M   'P 1'
#
loop_
_entity.id
_entity.type
_entity.pdbx_description
1 polymer ?
#
loop_
_entity_poly.entity_id
_entity_poly.type
_entity_poly.pdbx_seq_one_letter_code
_entity_poly.pdbx_strand_id
1 'polypeptide(L)'
;KGDDVTDNVKTIRTIPLVLQGDNYPQRFEIRGEILMPWDVFEKLNEEREAREEPLFANPRNAASGTLKLQNSSAVAKRKLTAYFYYLLGENLPCDGHYENLQEAGKWGIKTSELTRKCKTVEEIFDFINRWDVERKNLPVATDGIVLKVNSIRQQKNLGYTAKSPRWAIAYKFQAERALTRLNKVTFQVGRTGAVTPVANLDPVQLSGTVVKRASLHNADIIEGLDLHIGDRVYVEKGGEIIPKITGVDTDARFMLGEKVEFIKYCPECKSELVRYEGEAAHYCPNETACPPQIKGKIEHFISRKAMNIDNLGPETVDMFYRLGLVKNTADLYKLTVDDMKGLDRMGDKSAENIINGIVRSREVP
;
A
#
# COMPACT_ATOMS: atom_id res chain seq x y z
N LYS A 1 -13.83 -11.00 -4.51
CA LYS A 1 -15.05 -10.18 -4.32
C LYS A 1 -14.58 -8.74 -4.09
N GLY A 2 -15.01 -7.79 -4.94
CA GLY A 2 -14.68 -6.37 -4.81
C GLY A 2 -15.76 -5.61 -4.03
N ASP A 3 -15.51 -4.34 -3.73
CA ASP A 3 -16.50 -3.43 -3.15
C ASP A 3 -17.38 -2.83 -4.27
N ASP A 4 -18.68 -2.65 -4.03
CA ASP A 4 -19.56 -1.92 -4.95
C ASP A 4 -19.41 -0.41 -4.71
N VAL A 5 -18.88 0.28 -5.72
CA VAL A 5 -18.63 1.72 -5.72
C VAL A 5 -19.31 2.40 -6.90
N THR A 6 -20.37 1.79 -7.45
CA THR A 6 -21.04 2.21 -8.69
C THR A 6 -21.42 3.69 -8.67
N ASP A 7 -22.02 4.18 -7.58
CA ASP A 7 -22.46 5.57 -7.50
C ASP A 7 -21.31 6.57 -7.41
N ASN A 8 -20.17 6.17 -6.83
CA ASN A 8 -18.96 6.99 -6.82
C ASN A 8 -18.31 7.01 -8.20
N VAL A 9 -18.26 5.87 -8.89
CA VAL A 9 -17.68 5.72 -10.24
C VAL A 9 -18.46 6.53 -11.27
N LYS A 10 -19.80 6.60 -11.18
CA LYS A 10 -20.63 7.44 -12.05
C LYS A 10 -20.28 8.93 -12.02
N THR A 11 -19.60 9.41 -10.98
CA THR A 11 -19.19 10.83 -10.87
C THR A 11 -17.90 11.15 -11.63
N ILE A 12 -17.19 10.14 -12.12
CA ILE A 12 -15.91 10.28 -12.82
C ILE A 12 -16.19 10.61 -14.29
N ARG A 13 -15.94 11.87 -14.68
CA ARG A 13 -16.29 12.41 -16.01
C ARG A 13 -15.69 11.65 -17.19
N THR A 14 -14.57 10.97 -16.99
CA THR A 14 -13.89 10.21 -18.05
C THR A 14 -14.47 8.81 -18.27
N ILE A 15 -15.45 8.40 -17.46
CA ILE A 15 -16.13 7.12 -17.59
C ILE A 15 -17.48 7.38 -18.28
N PRO A 16 -17.67 6.91 -19.53
CA PRO A 16 -18.94 7.09 -20.22
C PRO A 16 -20.04 6.26 -19.54
N LEU A 17 -21.17 6.90 -19.24
CA LEU A 17 -22.37 6.20 -18.76
C LEU A 17 -23.14 5.54 -19.91
N VAL A 18 -22.95 6.05 -21.13
CA VAL A 18 -23.52 5.54 -22.37
C VAL A 18 -22.38 5.50 -23.38
N LEU A 19 -22.22 4.35 -24.03
CA LEU A 19 -21.20 4.13 -25.05
C LEU A 19 -21.60 4.80 -26.37
N GLN A 20 -20.59 5.15 -27.16
CA GLN A 20 -20.77 5.72 -28.49
C GLN A 20 -20.69 4.64 -29.57
N GLY A 21 -21.50 4.76 -30.62
CA GLY A 21 -21.58 3.82 -31.74
C GLY A 21 -22.39 2.56 -31.44
N ASP A 22 -22.32 1.59 -32.35
CA ASP A 22 -23.16 0.37 -32.31
C ASP A 22 -22.35 -0.94 -32.44
N ASN A 23 -21.03 -0.85 -32.58
CA ASN A 23 -20.14 -2.00 -32.84
C ASN A 23 -19.44 -2.54 -31.58
N TYR A 24 -20.00 -2.30 -30.40
CA TYR A 24 -19.54 -2.93 -29.17
C TYR A 24 -20.29 -4.24 -28.90
N PRO A 25 -19.68 -5.21 -28.18
CA PRO A 25 -20.36 -6.44 -27.81
C PRO A 25 -21.59 -6.15 -26.94
N GLN A 26 -22.64 -6.96 -27.07
CA GLN A 26 -23.86 -6.83 -26.25
C GLN A 26 -23.55 -6.88 -24.74
N ARG A 27 -22.52 -7.64 -24.36
CA ARG A 27 -22.04 -7.73 -22.99
C ARG A 27 -20.52 -7.83 -22.97
N PHE A 28 -19.88 -6.96 -22.22
CA PHE A 28 -18.45 -7.00 -21.94
C PHE A 28 -18.15 -6.40 -20.56
N GLU A 29 -16.98 -6.70 -20.03
CA GLU A 29 -16.38 -6.07 -18.86
C GLU A 29 -15.15 -5.28 -19.31
N ILE A 30 -15.00 -4.06 -18.81
CA ILE A 30 -13.78 -3.29 -19.03
C ILE A 30 -13.07 -2.99 -17.72
N ARG A 31 -11.76 -3.24 -17.70
CA ARG A 31 -10.90 -2.99 -16.55
C ARG A 31 -10.03 -1.79 -16.82
N GLY A 32 -9.86 -1.00 -15.78
CA GLY A 32 -9.07 0.22 -15.79
C GLY A 32 -8.54 0.53 -14.42
N GLU A 33 -7.91 1.70 -14.34
CA GLU A 33 -7.43 2.26 -13.09
C GLU A 33 -8.00 3.67 -12.92
N ILE A 34 -8.55 3.93 -11.74
CA ILE A 34 -8.99 5.25 -11.34
C ILE A 34 -7.81 5.91 -10.64
N LEU A 35 -7.40 7.07 -11.16
CA LEU A 35 -6.22 7.80 -10.75
C LEU A 35 -6.62 9.21 -10.29
N MET A 36 -5.84 9.75 -9.36
CA MET A 36 -5.92 11.15 -8.98
C MET A 36 -4.82 11.92 -9.74
N PRO A 37 -5.21 12.92 -10.56
CA PRO A 37 -4.24 13.82 -11.19
C PRO A 37 -3.36 14.57 -10.18
N TRP A 38 -2.15 14.97 -10.59
CA TRP A 38 -1.20 15.67 -9.72
C TRP A 38 -1.75 17.00 -9.20
N ASP A 39 -2.32 17.82 -10.07
CA ASP A 39 -2.92 19.12 -9.73
C ASP A 39 -4.05 18.98 -8.70
N VAL A 40 -4.87 17.93 -8.84
CA VAL A 40 -5.93 17.59 -7.90
C VAL A 40 -5.36 17.13 -6.56
N PHE A 41 -4.32 16.31 -6.58
CA PHE A 41 -3.67 15.78 -5.38
C PHE A 41 -2.99 16.90 -4.57
N GLU A 42 -2.25 17.78 -5.24
CA GLU A 42 -1.58 18.93 -4.63
C GLU A 42 -2.58 19.85 -3.97
N LYS A 43 -3.62 20.29 -4.71
CA LYS A 43 -4.69 21.11 -4.16
C LYS A 43 -5.38 20.46 -2.96
N LEU A 44 -5.62 19.15 -3.02
CA LEU A 44 -6.24 18.43 -1.92
C LEU A 44 -5.37 18.43 -0.67
N ASN A 45 -4.05 18.33 -0.82
CA ASN A 45 -3.14 18.43 0.30
C ASN A 45 -3.04 19.86 0.84
N GLU A 46 -3.02 20.89 -0.01
CA GLU A 46 -3.10 22.30 0.42
C GLU A 46 -4.35 22.56 1.27
N GLU A 47 -5.52 22.07 0.83
CA GLU A 47 -6.77 22.20 1.57
C GLU A 47 -6.74 21.48 2.94
N ARG A 48 -5.96 20.40 3.06
CA ARG A 48 -5.79 19.63 4.32
C ARG A 48 -4.80 20.33 5.24
N GLU A 49 -3.71 20.85 4.69
CA GLU A 49 -2.71 21.64 5.43
C GLU A 49 -3.34 22.86 6.07
N ALA A 50 -4.16 23.61 5.31
CA ALA A 50 -4.91 24.76 5.83
C ALA A 50 -5.90 24.41 6.96
N ARG A 51 -6.24 23.12 7.11
CA ARG A 51 -7.11 22.57 8.17
C ARG A 51 -6.33 21.81 9.25
N GLU A 52 -5.00 21.85 9.21
CA GLU A 52 -4.11 21.09 10.10
C GLU A 52 -4.40 19.58 10.10
N GLU A 53 -4.93 19.06 8.99
CA GLU A 53 -5.20 17.64 8.80
C GLU A 53 -3.95 16.91 8.26
N PRO A 54 -3.73 15.62 8.59
CA PRO A 54 -2.66 14.84 7.99
C PRO A 54 -2.77 14.79 6.47
N LEU A 55 -1.69 15.14 5.77
CA LEU A 55 -1.62 15.11 4.30
C LEU A 55 -1.73 13.68 3.77
N PHE A 56 -2.25 13.54 2.55
CA PHE A 56 -2.18 12.27 1.85
C PHE A 56 -0.74 11.99 1.41
N ALA A 57 -0.30 10.75 1.63
CA ALA A 57 1.04 10.34 1.28
C ALA A 57 1.27 10.23 -0.23
N ASN A 58 0.29 9.78 -1.03
CA ASN A 58 0.44 9.68 -2.48
C ASN A 58 -0.92 9.72 -3.19
N PRO A 59 -0.95 10.02 -4.50
CA PRO A 59 -2.19 10.06 -5.27
C PRO A 59 -3.00 8.76 -5.23
N ARG A 60 -2.33 7.61 -5.13
CA ARG A 60 -2.97 6.28 -5.06
C ARG A 60 -3.83 6.13 -3.80
N ASN A 61 -3.28 6.49 -2.64
CA ASN A 61 -3.98 6.44 -1.36
C ASN A 61 -5.12 7.46 -1.32
N ALA A 62 -4.89 8.65 -1.86
CA ALA A 62 -5.91 9.69 -1.95
C ALA A 62 -7.09 9.27 -2.85
N ALA A 63 -6.82 8.65 -4.01
CA ALA A 63 -7.84 8.13 -4.92
C ALA A 63 -8.65 6.99 -4.27
N SER A 64 -7.97 6.03 -3.65
CA SER A 64 -8.60 4.90 -2.95
C SER A 64 -9.48 5.36 -1.79
N GLY A 65 -8.99 6.29 -0.96
CA GLY A 65 -9.78 6.89 0.12
C GLY A 65 -10.99 7.67 -0.39
N THR A 66 -10.83 8.38 -1.51
CA THR A 66 -11.91 9.13 -2.16
C THR A 66 -13.03 8.19 -2.63
N LEU A 67 -12.71 7.07 -3.29
CA LEU A 67 -13.72 6.13 -3.79
C LEU A 67 -14.52 5.42 -2.68
N LYS A 68 -14.06 5.47 -1.43
CA LYS A 68 -14.73 4.88 -0.27
C LYS A 68 -15.62 5.87 0.49
N LEU A 69 -15.69 7.12 0.05
CA LEU A 69 -16.60 8.10 0.65
C LEU A 69 -18.06 7.68 0.40
N GLN A 70 -18.89 7.78 1.43
CA GLN A 70 -20.32 7.49 1.32
C GLN A 70 -21.06 8.53 0.46
N ASN A 71 -20.57 9.78 0.45
CA ASN A 71 -21.17 10.87 -0.32
C ASN A 71 -20.51 11.00 -1.70
N SER A 72 -21.20 10.57 -2.74
CA SER A 72 -20.74 10.67 -4.14
C SER A 72 -20.50 12.10 -4.61
N SER A 73 -21.20 13.09 -4.05
CA SER A 73 -20.93 14.51 -4.36
C SER A 73 -19.55 14.96 -3.88
N ALA A 74 -19.04 14.37 -2.79
CA ALA A 74 -17.67 14.62 -2.34
C ALA A 74 -16.65 13.98 -3.28
N VAL A 75 -16.94 12.79 -3.83
CA VAL A 75 -16.12 12.12 -4.85
C VAL A 75 -16.05 12.96 -6.13
N ALA A 76 -17.18 13.48 -6.60
CA ALA A 76 -17.26 14.32 -7.79
C ALA A 76 -16.32 15.56 -7.71
N LYS A 77 -16.22 16.17 -6.53
CA LYS A 77 -15.33 17.33 -6.28
C LYS A 77 -13.85 16.98 -6.41
N ARG A 78 -13.47 15.72 -6.24
CA ARG A 78 -12.09 15.24 -6.35
C ARG A 78 -11.65 14.99 -7.79
N LYS A 79 -12.49 15.24 -8.80
CA LYS A 79 -12.11 15.24 -10.23
C LYS A 79 -11.19 14.08 -10.64
N LEU A 80 -11.48 12.87 -10.14
CA LEU A 80 -10.71 11.68 -10.50
C LEU A 80 -10.77 11.46 -12.01
N THR A 81 -9.75 10.79 -12.56
CA THR A 81 -9.71 10.32 -13.95
C THR A 81 -9.61 8.81 -13.97
N ALA A 82 -10.06 8.18 -15.04
CA ALA A 82 -9.90 6.75 -15.27
C ALA A 82 -9.21 6.48 -16.60
N TYR A 83 -8.34 5.47 -16.62
CA TYR A 83 -7.75 4.93 -17.85
C TYR A 83 -8.05 3.43 -17.92
N PHE A 84 -8.65 3.00 -19.02
CA PHE A 84 -9.00 1.61 -19.24
C PHE A 84 -7.92 0.89 -20.04
N TYR A 85 -7.59 -0.33 -19.62
CA TYR A 85 -6.43 -1.07 -20.12
C TYR A 85 -6.72 -2.54 -20.43
N TYR A 86 -7.95 -3.04 -20.24
CA TYR A 86 -8.28 -4.43 -20.60
C TYR A 86 -9.77 -4.61 -20.88
N LEU A 87 -10.08 -5.17 -22.05
CA LEU A 87 -11.44 -5.51 -22.48
C LEU A 87 -11.64 -7.02 -22.35
N LEU A 88 -12.70 -7.42 -21.66
CA LEU A 88 -13.08 -8.82 -21.39
C LEU A 88 -14.46 -9.09 -21.96
N GLY A 89 -14.58 -10.14 -22.76
CA GLY A 89 -15.84 -10.56 -23.37
C GLY A 89 -15.62 -11.80 -24.23
N GLU A 90 -16.72 -12.44 -24.62
CA GLU A 90 -16.67 -13.64 -25.47
C GLU A 90 -16.44 -13.28 -26.94
N ASN A 91 -17.14 -12.24 -27.43
CA ASN A 91 -17.12 -11.80 -28.82
C ASN A 91 -16.47 -10.42 -28.93
N LEU A 92 -15.16 -10.36 -28.70
CA LEU A 92 -14.41 -9.11 -28.85
C LEU A 92 -14.24 -8.71 -30.33
N PRO A 93 -14.17 -7.42 -30.66
CA PRO A 93 -14.03 -6.95 -32.05
C PRO A 93 -12.77 -7.45 -32.77
N CYS A 94 -11.69 -7.70 -32.03
CA CYS A 94 -10.39 -8.06 -32.57
C CYS A 94 -9.72 -9.19 -31.79
N ASP A 95 -8.79 -9.91 -32.44
CA ASP A 95 -7.97 -10.95 -31.80
C ASP A 95 -6.75 -10.40 -31.03
N GLY A 96 -6.55 -9.08 -31.07
CA GLY A 96 -5.42 -8.39 -30.46
C GLY A 96 -5.83 -7.47 -29.33
N HIS A 97 -5.05 -7.45 -28.25
CA HIS A 97 -5.29 -6.64 -27.07
C HIS A 97 -5.25 -5.15 -27.37
N TYR A 98 -4.21 -4.69 -28.06
CA TYR A 98 -4.04 -3.30 -28.48
C TYR A 98 -5.18 -2.85 -29.37
N GLU A 99 -5.54 -3.66 -30.38
CA GLU A 99 -6.62 -3.36 -31.32
C GLU A 99 -7.97 -3.23 -30.61
N ASN A 100 -8.27 -4.13 -29.66
CA ASN A 100 -9.48 -4.02 -28.83
C ASN A 100 -9.51 -2.74 -27.97
N LEU A 101 -8.36 -2.26 -27.49
CA LEU A 101 -8.29 -0.98 -26.79
C LEU A 101 -8.55 0.21 -27.74
N GLN A 102 -8.07 0.13 -28.99
CA GLN A 102 -8.38 1.16 -29.99
C GLN A 102 -9.88 1.18 -30.32
N GLU A 103 -10.53 0.03 -30.46
CA GLU A 103 -11.99 -0.05 -30.61
C GLU A 103 -12.73 0.50 -29.39
N ALA A 104 -12.29 0.16 -28.17
CA ALA A 104 -12.87 0.72 -26.96
C ALA A 104 -12.78 2.26 -26.93
N GLY A 105 -11.66 2.82 -27.38
CA GLY A 105 -11.50 4.27 -27.54
C GLY A 105 -12.59 4.92 -28.39
N LYS A 106 -13.03 4.27 -29.46
CA LYS A 106 -14.12 4.75 -30.34
C LYS A 106 -15.48 4.74 -29.65
N TRP A 107 -15.66 3.95 -28.59
CA TRP A 107 -16.90 3.90 -27.82
C TRP A 107 -16.99 5.01 -26.74
N GLY A 108 -16.03 5.93 -26.72
CA GLY A 108 -15.93 7.00 -25.72
C GLY A 108 -15.19 6.56 -24.45
N ILE A 109 -14.61 5.36 -24.44
CA ILE A 109 -13.84 4.87 -23.29
C ILE A 109 -12.44 5.47 -23.34
N LYS A 110 -12.04 6.14 -22.25
CA LYS A 110 -10.70 6.72 -22.14
C LYS A 110 -9.62 5.65 -21.97
N THR A 111 -8.85 5.39 -23.03
CA THR A 111 -7.62 4.57 -23.00
C THR A 111 -6.38 5.45 -22.98
N SER A 112 -5.21 4.90 -22.66
CA SER A 112 -3.95 5.64 -22.74
C SER A 112 -3.48 5.79 -24.19
N GLU A 113 -3.33 7.03 -24.65
CA GLU A 113 -2.77 7.38 -25.97
C GLU A 113 -1.30 6.98 -26.12
N LEU A 114 -0.64 6.71 -25.00
CA LEU A 114 0.78 6.37 -24.92
C LEU A 114 1.02 4.87 -25.16
N THR A 115 -0.05 4.08 -25.26
CA THR A 115 0.03 2.64 -25.51
C THR A 115 0.68 2.39 -26.86
N ARG A 116 1.73 1.57 -26.89
CA ARG A 116 2.44 1.20 -28.12
C ARG A 116 2.44 -0.30 -28.31
N LYS A 117 2.17 -0.74 -29.55
CA LYS A 117 2.38 -2.12 -29.98
C LYS A 117 3.82 -2.26 -30.49
N CYS A 118 4.65 -2.98 -29.75
CA CYS A 118 6.03 -3.28 -30.13
C CYS A 118 6.12 -4.65 -30.83
N LYS A 119 6.98 -4.76 -31.84
CA LYS A 119 7.23 -5.98 -32.62
C LYS A 119 8.55 -6.66 -32.26
N THR A 120 9.50 -5.93 -31.69
CA THR A 120 10.80 -6.45 -31.27
C THR A 120 11.13 -6.09 -29.82
N VAL A 121 12.16 -6.73 -29.26
CA VAL A 121 12.62 -6.47 -27.89
C VAL A 121 13.27 -5.09 -27.77
N GLU A 122 13.95 -4.64 -28.83
CA GLU A 122 14.58 -3.33 -28.92
C GLU A 122 13.51 -2.23 -28.83
N GLU A 123 12.40 -2.37 -29.57
CA GLU A 123 11.27 -1.43 -29.47
C GLU A 123 10.65 -1.38 -28.07
N ILE A 124 10.71 -2.48 -27.32
CA ILE A 124 10.27 -2.54 -25.92
C ILE A 124 11.24 -1.74 -25.03
N PHE A 125 12.54 -1.94 -25.16
CA PHE A 125 13.53 -1.19 -24.39
C PHE A 125 13.55 0.29 -24.72
N ASP A 126 13.39 0.67 -25.99
CA ASP A 126 13.26 2.07 -26.39
C ASP A 126 12.03 2.73 -25.73
N PHE A 127 10.92 2.01 -25.66
CA PHE A 127 9.72 2.48 -24.98
C PHE A 127 9.95 2.63 -23.47
N ILE A 128 10.64 1.66 -22.84
CA ILE A 128 11.01 1.72 -21.42
C ILE A 128 11.91 2.93 -21.15
N ASN A 129 13.01 3.09 -21.89
CA ASN A 129 13.99 4.15 -21.67
C ASN A 129 13.37 5.54 -21.84
N ARG A 130 12.51 5.72 -22.86
CA ARG A 130 11.78 6.98 -23.04
C ARG A 130 10.89 7.30 -21.85
N TRP A 131 10.06 6.36 -21.42
CA TRP A 131 9.14 6.58 -20.31
C TRP A 131 9.81 6.55 -18.94
N ASP A 132 11.06 6.10 -18.86
CA ASP A 132 11.85 6.25 -17.63
C ASP A 132 12.15 7.74 -17.32
N VAL A 133 12.14 8.58 -18.35
CA VAL A 133 12.36 10.03 -18.21
C VAL A 133 11.04 10.80 -18.32
N GLU A 134 10.30 10.56 -19.40
CA GLU A 134 9.12 11.35 -19.77
C GLU A 134 7.92 11.18 -18.84
N ARG A 135 7.88 10.11 -18.02
CA ARG A 135 6.77 9.88 -17.09
C ARG A 135 6.53 11.05 -16.12
N LYS A 136 7.58 11.83 -15.83
CA LYS A 136 7.51 12.98 -14.91
C LYS A 136 6.63 14.10 -15.45
N ASN A 137 6.40 14.11 -16.77
CA ASN A 137 5.56 15.08 -17.46
C ASN A 137 4.09 14.63 -17.56
N LEU A 138 3.75 13.42 -17.07
CA LEU A 138 2.39 12.92 -17.11
C LEU A 138 1.52 13.58 -16.04
N PRO A 139 0.23 13.80 -16.31
CA PRO A 139 -0.69 14.42 -15.35
C PRO A 139 -1.04 13.51 -14.16
N VAL A 140 -0.59 12.26 -14.16
CA VAL A 140 -0.85 11.24 -13.14
C VAL A 140 0.44 10.53 -12.75
N ALA A 141 0.50 10.01 -11.53
CA ALA A 141 1.61 9.20 -11.07
C ALA A 141 1.66 7.85 -11.82
N THR A 142 2.87 7.42 -12.17
CA THR A 142 3.13 6.10 -12.78
C THR A 142 4.40 5.49 -12.22
N ASP A 143 4.38 4.20 -11.90
CA ASP A 143 5.48 3.49 -11.24
C ASP A 143 6.18 2.48 -12.16
N GLY A 144 5.79 2.41 -13.43
CA GLY A 144 6.31 1.45 -14.39
C GLY A 144 5.49 1.35 -15.67
N ILE A 145 5.81 0.31 -16.44
CA ILE A 145 5.16 -0.06 -17.70
C ILE A 145 4.64 -1.48 -17.58
N VAL A 146 3.47 -1.77 -18.15
CA VAL A 146 2.96 -3.14 -18.22
C VAL A 146 3.17 -3.66 -19.64
N LEU A 147 4.03 -4.67 -19.77
CA LEU A 147 4.25 -5.39 -21.02
C LEU A 147 3.24 -6.54 -21.10
N LYS A 148 2.56 -6.66 -22.24
CA LYS A 148 1.53 -7.69 -22.47
C LYS A 148 1.74 -8.34 -23.83
N VAL A 149 1.59 -9.65 -23.89
CA VAL A 149 1.48 -10.37 -25.17
C VAL A 149 0.22 -9.88 -25.89
N ASN A 150 0.35 -9.39 -27.12
CA ASN A 150 -0.78 -8.74 -27.80
C ASN A 150 -1.89 -9.73 -28.22
N SER A 151 -1.55 -10.94 -28.67
CA SER A 151 -2.56 -11.89 -29.15
C SER A 151 -3.41 -12.44 -28.01
N ILE A 152 -4.73 -12.24 -28.08
CA ILE A 152 -5.68 -12.78 -27.09
C ILE A 152 -5.64 -14.32 -27.08
N ARG A 153 -5.45 -14.95 -28.23
CA ARG A 153 -5.26 -16.41 -28.33
C ARG A 153 -4.03 -16.87 -27.57
N GLN A 154 -2.91 -16.16 -27.70
CA GLN A 154 -1.69 -16.48 -26.93
C GLN A 154 -1.88 -16.24 -25.43
N GLN A 155 -2.58 -15.17 -25.02
CA GLN A 155 -2.92 -14.94 -23.61
C GLN A 155 -3.73 -16.10 -23.02
N LYS A 156 -4.76 -16.58 -23.75
CA LYS A 156 -5.57 -17.75 -23.34
C LYS A 156 -4.70 -19.01 -23.17
N ASN A 157 -3.80 -19.28 -24.11
CA ASN A 157 -2.91 -20.45 -24.06
C ASN A 157 -1.86 -20.36 -22.92
N LEU A 158 -1.34 -19.16 -22.65
CA LEU A 158 -0.38 -18.94 -21.57
C LEU A 158 -1.03 -19.05 -20.19
N GLY A 159 -2.28 -18.62 -20.05
CA GLY A 159 -3.05 -18.75 -18.81
C GLY A 159 -2.48 -17.94 -17.64
N TYR A 160 -2.74 -18.44 -16.43
CA TYR A 160 -2.46 -17.76 -15.17
C TYR A 160 -1.73 -18.68 -14.18
N THR A 161 -0.93 -18.09 -13.30
CA THR A 161 -0.51 -18.73 -12.05
C THR A 161 -1.60 -18.54 -10.99
N ALA A 162 -1.36 -19.00 -9.75
CA ALA A 162 -2.27 -18.75 -8.64
C ALA A 162 -2.54 -17.25 -8.35
N LYS A 163 -1.64 -16.35 -8.80
CA LYS A 163 -1.71 -14.91 -8.45
C LYS A 163 -1.62 -13.95 -9.64
N SER A 164 -1.07 -14.37 -10.78
CA SER A 164 -0.72 -13.47 -11.89
C SER A 164 -0.84 -14.11 -13.27
N PRO A 165 -1.17 -13.34 -14.33
CA PRO A 165 -1.11 -13.83 -15.71
C PRO A 165 0.32 -14.18 -16.13
N ARG A 166 0.49 -15.21 -16.96
CA ARG A 166 1.80 -15.57 -17.54
C ARG A 166 2.15 -14.76 -18.79
N TRP A 167 1.19 -13.99 -19.31
CA TRP A 167 1.28 -13.22 -20.55
C TRP A 167 1.48 -11.71 -20.33
N ALA A 168 1.61 -11.26 -19.07
CA ALA A 168 1.87 -9.87 -18.75
C ALA A 168 2.86 -9.73 -17.58
N ILE A 169 3.68 -8.68 -17.63
CA ILE A 169 4.62 -8.33 -16.58
C ILE A 169 4.63 -6.81 -16.36
N ALA A 170 4.71 -6.39 -15.11
CA ALA A 170 4.95 -5.00 -14.75
C ALA A 170 6.46 -4.76 -14.66
N TYR A 171 7.00 -4.00 -15.61
CA TYR A 171 8.35 -3.47 -15.56
C TYR A 171 8.35 -2.19 -14.73
N LYS A 172 8.84 -2.26 -13.49
CA LYS A 172 8.91 -1.10 -12.60
C LYS A 172 10.16 -0.29 -12.92
N PHE A 173 10.02 1.02 -12.98
CA PHE A 173 11.17 1.91 -13.11
C PHE A 173 12.06 1.80 -11.87
N GLN A 174 13.35 2.11 -12.01
CA GLN A 174 14.22 2.16 -10.84
C GLN A 174 13.62 3.14 -9.83
N ALA A 175 13.48 2.67 -8.60
CA ALA A 175 12.98 3.49 -7.51
C ALA A 175 13.90 4.71 -7.40
N GLU A 176 13.30 5.89 -7.27
CA GLU A 176 14.08 7.06 -6.91
C GLU A 176 14.84 6.75 -5.63
N ARG A 177 16.14 7.07 -5.66
CA ARG A 177 17.08 6.89 -4.57
C ARG A 177 17.42 8.26 -4.05
N ALA A 178 17.29 8.47 -2.75
CA ALA A 178 17.74 9.71 -2.12
C ALA A 178 18.82 9.41 -1.09
N LEU A 179 19.78 10.33 -0.99
CA LEU A 179 20.83 10.30 0.01
C LEU A 179 20.40 11.16 1.21
N THR A 180 20.43 10.61 2.41
CA THR A 180 20.11 11.34 3.64
C THR A 180 20.96 10.85 4.80
N ARG A 181 20.95 11.55 5.93
CA ARG A 181 21.71 11.19 7.13
C ARG A 181 20.95 10.19 7.99
N LEU A 182 21.65 9.18 8.50
CA LEU A 182 21.15 8.29 9.55
C LEU A 182 21.32 8.93 10.93
N ASN A 183 20.22 9.18 11.62
CA ASN A 183 20.23 9.79 12.96
C ASN A 183 20.29 8.75 14.08
N LYS A 184 19.49 7.70 13.98
CA LYS A 184 19.48 6.58 14.94
C LYS A 184 18.78 5.35 14.37
N VAL A 185 19.07 4.18 14.91
CA VAL A 185 18.31 2.96 14.63
C VAL A 185 17.45 2.60 15.84
N THR A 186 16.16 2.39 15.62
CA THR A 186 15.22 1.89 16.63
C THR A 186 14.74 0.50 16.23
N PHE A 187 14.38 -0.32 17.21
CA PHE A 187 13.99 -1.70 16.97
C PHE A 187 12.51 -1.88 17.34
N GLN A 188 11.73 -2.37 16.39
CA GLN A 188 10.29 -2.58 16.56
C GLN A 188 9.99 -4.06 16.69
N VAL A 189 9.19 -4.42 17.68
CA VAL A 189 8.75 -5.81 17.89
C VAL A 189 7.40 -5.99 17.19
N GLY A 190 7.34 -6.94 16.25
CA GLY A 190 6.12 -7.30 15.54
C GLY A 190 5.22 -8.25 16.35
N ARG A 191 4.04 -8.53 15.81
CA ARG A 191 3.03 -9.40 16.45
C ARG A 191 3.53 -10.83 16.77
N THR A 192 4.44 -11.36 15.94
CA THR A 192 5.01 -12.70 16.09
C THR A 192 6.32 -12.69 16.89
N GLY A 193 6.64 -11.56 17.53
CA GLY A 193 7.90 -11.37 18.24
C GLY A 193 9.08 -10.98 17.36
N ALA A 194 8.96 -11.01 16.03
CA ALA A 194 10.02 -10.60 15.10
C ALA A 194 10.46 -9.16 15.37
N VAL A 195 11.75 -8.94 15.57
CA VAL A 195 12.35 -7.63 15.88
C VAL A 195 12.94 -7.05 14.61
N THR A 196 12.36 -5.96 14.12
CA THR A 196 12.77 -5.29 12.89
C THR A 196 13.52 -4.00 13.21
N PRO A 197 14.74 -3.81 12.69
CA PRO A 197 15.46 -2.56 12.81
C PRO A 197 14.91 -1.50 11.84
N VAL A 198 14.75 -0.29 12.34
CA VAL A 198 14.21 0.86 11.61
C VAL A 198 15.19 2.02 11.71
N ALA A 199 15.72 2.45 10.57
CA ALA A 199 16.52 3.64 10.45
C ALA A 199 15.64 4.89 10.61
N ASN A 200 16.05 5.81 11.48
CA ASN A 200 15.47 7.15 11.62
C ASN A 200 16.43 8.13 10.97
N LEU A 201 15.90 8.93 10.05
CA LEU A 201 16.67 9.66 9.06
C LEU A 201 16.40 11.16 9.14
N ASP A 202 17.31 11.96 8.60
CA ASP A 202 16.98 13.33 8.25
C ASP A 202 15.87 13.31 7.19
N PRO A 203 14.85 14.19 7.31
CA PRO A 203 13.75 14.23 6.35
C PRO A 203 14.25 14.42 4.93
N VAL A 204 13.90 13.50 4.03
CA VAL A 204 14.31 13.55 2.62
C VAL A 204 13.13 13.33 1.70
N GLN A 205 13.07 14.12 0.62
CA GLN A 205 12.02 13.98 -0.38
C GLN A 205 12.33 12.78 -1.28
N LEU A 206 11.39 11.84 -1.36
CA LEU A 206 11.51 10.62 -2.16
C LEU A 206 10.14 10.27 -2.76
N SER A 207 10.06 10.32 -4.09
CA SER A 207 8.83 10.02 -4.85
C SER A 207 7.61 10.79 -4.33
N GLY A 208 7.76 12.12 -4.21
CA GLY A 208 6.68 13.01 -3.77
C GLY A 208 6.37 12.99 -2.27
N THR A 209 7.09 12.22 -1.46
CA THR A 209 6.87 12.15 0.00
C THR A 209 8.11 12.43 0.81
N VAL A 210 7.93 13.00 2.01
CA VAL A 210 9.00 13.12 2.99
C VAL A 210 9.20 11.79 3.71
N VAL A 211 10.35 11.17 3.50
CA VAL A 211 10.77 9.95 4.22
C VAL A 211 11.61 10.34 5.42
N LYS A 212 11.19 9.91 6.61
CA LYS A 212 11.94 10.06 7.88
C LYS A 212 12.36 8.73 8.50
N ARG A 213 11.81 7.62 7.99
CA ARG A 213 12.06 6.26 8.49
C ARG A 213 12.19 5.29 7.33
N ALA A 214 13.13 4.35 7.45
CA ALA A 214 13.33 3.30 6.47
C ALA A 214 13.62 1.96 7.16
N SER A 215 13.19 0.86 6.54
CA SER A 215 13.50 -0.48 7.02
C SER A 215 14.97 -0.81 6.78
N LEU A 216 15.60 -1.43 7.78
CA LEU A 216 16.90 -2.09 7.65
C LEU A 216 16.75 -3.61 7.50
N HIS A 217 15.51 -4.13 7.43
CA HIS A 217 15.18 -5.55 7.32
C HIS A 217 15.59 -6.42 8.50
N ASN A 218 16.89 -6.60 8.76
CA ASN A 218 17.42 -7.51 9.79
C ASN A 218 18.86 -7.15 10.19
N ALA A 219 19.44 -7.92 11.11
CA ALA A 219 20.80 -7.71 11.61
C ALA A 219 21.88 -7.88 10.52
N ASP A 220 21.70 -8.82 9.60
CA ASP A 220 22.68 -9.12 8.55
C ASP A 220 22.87 -7.93 7.60
N ILE A 221 21.79 -7.18 7.31
CA ILE A 221 21.88 -5.96 6.49
C ILE A 221 22.62 -4.85 7.24
N ILE A 222 22.41 -4.70 8.54
CA ILE A 222 23.14 -3.70 9.35
C ILE A 222 24.64 -4.01 9.31
N GLU A 223 25.01 -5.28 9.52
CA GLU A 223 26.39 -5.73 9.53
C GLU A 223 27.03 -5.65 8.13
N GLY A 224 26.32 -6.13 7.11
CA GLY A 224 26.78 -6.12 5.72
C GLY A 224 26.94 -4.71 5.13
N LEU A 225 26.18 -3.73 5.63
CA LEU A 225 26.34 -2.31 5.27
C LEU A 225 27.40 -1.59 6.12
N ASP A 226 27.94 -2.25 7.15
CA ASP A 226 28.84 -1.64 8.15
C ASP A 226 28.29 -0.31 8.67
N LEU A 227 27.02 -0.31 9.09
CA LEU A 227 26.29 0.92 9.35
C LEU A 227 26.76 1.64 10.63
N HIS A 228 27.00 2.94 10.53
CA HIS A 228 27.36 3.80 11.67
C HIS A 228 26.35 4.94 11.84
N ILE A 229 26.10 5.35 13.08
CA ILE A 229 25.27 6.53 13.34
C ILE A 229 25.93 7.77 12.73
N GLY A 230 25.13 8.57 12.02
CA GLY A 230 25.60 9.73 11.27
C GLY A 230 25.96 9.44 9.81
N ASP A 231 26.02 8.17 9.39
CA ASP A 231 26.29 7.79 7.99
C ASP A 231 25.32 8.49 7.01
N ARG A 232 25.83 8.80 5.81
CA ARG A 232 24.98 9.12 4.68
C ARG A 232 24.51 7.83 4.03
N VAL A 233 23.20 7.61 4.06
CA VAL A 233 22.57 6.38 3.60
C VAL A 233 21.69 6.65 2.41
N TYR A 234 21.71 5.70 1.48
CA TYR A 234 20.81 5.71 0.35
C TYR A 234 19.49 5.03 0.71
N VAL A 235 18.40 5.74 0.43
CA VAL A 235 17.04 5.32 0.73
C VAL A 235 16.28 5.15 -0.57
N GLU A 236 15.58 4.03 -0.71
CA GLU A 236 14.74 3.73 -1.87
C GLU A 236 13.36 3.27 -1.43
N LYS A 237 12.35 3.53 -2.26
CA LYS A 237 11.01 2.98 -2.09
C LYS A 237 10.74 1.87 -3.09
N GLY A 238 10.71 0.63 -2.60
CA GLY A 238 10.24 -0.50 -3.41
C GLY A 238 8.74 -0.36 -3.69
N GLY A 239 8.36 -0.23 -4.97
CA GLY A 239 6.95 -0.15 -5.39
C GLY A 239 6.15 0.96 -4.71
N GLU A 240 6.80 2.11 -4.45
CA GLU A 240 6.23 3.34 -3.84
C GLU A 240 5.76 3.26 -2.37
N ILE A 241 5.86 2.11 -1.69
CA ILE A 241 5.18 1.91 -0.38
C ILE A 241 6.13 1.91 0.82
N ILE A 242 7.15 1.04 0.87
CA ILE A 242 8.02 0.89 2.07
C ILE A 242 9.44 1.37 1.75
N PRO A 243 9.90 2.47 2.40
CA PRO A 243 11.30 2.90 2.27
C PRO A 243 12.25 1.90 2.91
N LYS A 244 13.38 1.63 2.27
CA LYS A 244 14.45 0.77 2.76
C LYS A 244 15.82 1.42 2.53
N ILE A 245 16.78 1.09 3.39
CA ILE A 245 18.18 1.46 3.17
C ILE A 245 18.79 0.47 2.16
N THR A 246 19.46 0.97 1.13
CA THR A 246 20.10 0.13 0.09
C THR A 246 21.61 0.24 0.05
N GLY A 247 22.19 1.21 0.75
CA GLY A 247 23.63 1.38 0.80
C GLY A 247 24.04 2.53 1.71
N VAL A 248 25.34 2.59 1.96
CA VAL A 248 26.01 3.70 2.64
C VAL A 248 26.92 4.39 1.63
N ASP A 249 26.96 5.71 1.66
CA ASP A 249 27.97 6.50 0.97
C ASP A 249 29.22 6.56 1.83
N THR A 250 30.10 5.58 1.64
CA THR A 250 31.33 5.42 2.43
C THR A 250 32.33 6.55 2.21
N ASP A 251 32.31 7.18 1.04
CA ASP A 251 33.22 8.27 0.69
C ASP A 251 32.85 9.57 1.44
N ALA A 252 31.57 9.72 1.79
CA ALA A 252 31.07 10.84 2.58
C ALA A 252 31.27 10.67 4.10
N ARG A 253 31.96 9.61 4.56
CA ARG A 253 32.22 9.37 5.98
C ARG A 253 33.21 10.41 6.53
N PHE A 254 32.66 11.39 7.25
CA PHE A 254 33.42 12.36 8.01
C PHE A 254 33.02 12.26 9.48
N MET A 255 33.97 11.88 10.37
CA MET A 255 33.74 11.59 11.78
C MET A 255 32.69 10.47 11.99
N LEU A 256 33.16 9.22 12.07
CA LEU A 256 32.31 8.05 12.33
C LEU A 256 31.64 8.16 13.71
N GLY A 257 30.31 8.07 13.74
CA GLY A 257 29.59 7.81 14.99
C GLY A 257 29.73 6.34 15.41
N GLU A 258 28.99 5.95 16.44
CA GLU A 258 29.01 4.57 16.93
C GLU A 258 28.48 3.60 15.86
N LYS A 259 29.12 2.42 15.78
CA LYS A 259 28.64 1.32 14.94
C LYS A 259 27.27 0.88 15.42
N VAL A 260 26.36 0.65 14.48
CA VAL A 260 25.03 0.16 14.80
C VAL A 260 25.12 -1.33 15.11
N GLU A 261 24.85 -1.69 16.36
CA GLU A 261 24.72 -3.08 16.78
C GLU A 261 23.25 -3.46 16.94
N PHE A 262 22.94 -4.73 16.66
CA PHE A 262 21.62 -5.26 16.93
C PHE A 262 21.43 -5.45 18.45
N ILE A 263 20.26 -5.08 18.96
CA ILE A 263 19.96 -5.17 20.40
C ILE A 263 19.92 -6.63 20.89
N LYS A 264 20.38 -6.87 22.12
CA LYS A 264 20.33 -8.20 22.76
C LYS A 264 19.03 -8.47 23.52
N TYR A 265 18.37 -7.41 23.99
CA TYR A 265 17.16 -7.50 24.81
C TYR A 265 15.99 -6.78 24.13
N CYS A 266 14.81 -7.37 24.20
CA CYS A 266 13.58 -6.81 23.68
C CYS A 266 13.35 -5.40 24.23
N PRO A 267 13.09 -4.38 23.37
CA PRO A 267 12.94 -3.01 23.85
C PRO A 267 11.68 -2.83 24.71
N GLU A 268 10.69 -3.71 24.52
CA GLU A 268 9.33 -3.63 25.06
C GLU A 268 9.17 -4.41 26.37
N CYS A 269 9.69 -5.64 26.46
CA CYS A 269 9.55 -6.49 27.64
C CYS A 269 10.88 -6.92 28.28
N LYS A 270 12.02 -6.47 27.75
CA LYS A 270 13.38 -6.74 28.24
C LYS A 270 13.83 -8.21 28.22
N SER A 271 13.01 -9.15 27.73
CA SER A 271 13.44 -10.54 27.50
C SER A 271 14.60 -10.60 26.50
N GLU A 272 15.54 -11.51 26.72
CA GLU A 272 16.65 -11.77 25.79
C GLU A 272 16.11 -12.23 24.43
N LEU A 273 16.66 -11.66 23.35
CA LEU A 273 16.25 -11.97 22.00
C LEU A 273 16.93 -13.24 21.51
N VAL A 274 16.19 -14.03 20.75
CA VAL A 274 16.66 -15.30 20.18
C VAL A 274 16.68 -15.18 18.66
N ARG A 275 17.78 -15.59 18.05
CA ARG A 275 17.88 -15.79 16.61
C ARG A 275 17.97 -17.30 16.37
N TYR A 276 16.96 -17.87 15.72
CA TYR A 276 16.94 -19.31 15.41
C TYR A 276 17.91 -19.64 14.27
N GLU A 277 18.47 -20.84 14.31
CA GLU A 277 19.40 -21.30 13.27
C GLU A 277 18.72 -21.29 11.89
N GLY A 278 19.40 -20.73 10.89
CA GLY A 278 18.88 -20.57 9.53
C GLY A 278 17.95 -19.37 9.32
N GLU A 279 17.59 -18.63 10.37
CA GLU A 279 16.77 -17.42 10.25
C GLU A 279 17.60 -16.13 10.33
N ALA A 280 17.19 -15.12 9.52
CA ALA A 280 17.80 -13.79 9.55
C ALA A 280 17.23 -12.87 10.64
N ALA A 281 15.99 -13.15 11.09
CA ALA A 281 15.29 -12.32 12.06
C ALA A 281 15.63 -12.71 13.51
N HIS A 282 15.66 -11.72 14.38
CA HIS A 282 15.66 -11.94 15.83
C HIS A 282 14.22 -11.91 16.35
N TYR A 283 13.94 -12.67 17.39
CA TYR A 283 12.62 -12.80 17.97
C TYR A 283 12.63 -12.53 19.47
N CYS A 284 11.58 -11.89 19.95
CA CYS A 284 11.25 -11.85 21.35
C CYS A 284 10.47 -13.15 21.70
N PRO A 285 11.02 -14.05 22.55
CA PRO A 285 10.36 -15.32 22.88
C PRO A 285 9.19 -15.17 23.87
N ASN A 286 9.00 -13.97 24.43
CA ASN A 286 8.00 -13.70 25.46
C ASN A 286 6.60 -13.47 24.87
N GLU A 287 6.03 -14.55 24.33
CA GLU A 287 4.74 -14.53 23.64
C GLU A 287 3.53 -14.19 24.51
N THR A 288 3.66 -14.35 25.84
CA THR A 288 2.56 -14.26 26.81
C THR A 288 2.50 -12.92 27.53
N ALA A 289 3.63 -12.20 27.62
CA ALA A 289 3.69 -10.92 28.33
C ALA A 289 4.22 -9.75 27.48
N CYS A 290 4.77 -9.98 26.29
CA CYS A 290 5.26 -8.89 25.45
C CYS A 290 4.09 -8.07 24.88
N PRO A 291 3.94 -6.78 25.25
CA PRO A 291 2.78 -5.96 24.84
C PRO A 291 2.50 -5.91 23.34
N PRO A 292 3.48 -5.67 22.44
CA PRO A 292 3.21 -5.65 21.00
C PRO A 292 2.79 -7.01 20.43
N GLN A 293 3.24 -8.12 21.05
CA GLN A 293 2.80 -9.45 20.63
C GLN A 293 1.34 -9.69 21.03
N ILE A 294 0.97 -9.34 22.26
CA ILE A 294 -0.42 -9.46 22.74
C ILE A 294 -1.35 -8.59 21.89
N LYS A 295 -1.05 -7.30 21.74
CA LYS A 295 -1.83 -6.37 20.93
C LYS A 295 -1.93 -6.84 19.49
N GLY A 296 -0.80 -7.23 18.88
CA GLY A 296 -0.78 -7.71 17.51
C GLY A 296 -1.54 -9.03 17.28
N LYS A 297 -1.58 -9.93 18.27
CA LYS A 297 -2.41 -11.15 18.25
C LYS A 297 -3.90 -10.78 18.27
N ILE A 298 -4.29 -9.83 19.12
CA ILE A 298 -5.67 -9.32 19.19
C ILE A 298 -6.05 -8.61 17.88
N GLU A 299 -5.20 -7.72 17.36
CA GLU A 299 -5.40 -7.04 16.08
C GLU A 299 -5.55 -8.02 14.90
N HIS A 300 -4.77 -9.10 14.91
CA HIS A 300 -4.91 -10.14 13.91
C HIS A 300 -6.25 -10.88 14.04
N PHE A 301 -6.62 -11.24 15.27
CA PHE A 301 -7.85 -11.94 15.58
C PHE A 301 -9.09 -11.18 15.12
N ILE A 302 -9.14 -9.86 15.35
CA ILE A 302 -10.27 -9.00 14.96
C ILE A 302 -10.30 -8.69 13.45
N SER A 303 -9.24 -9.02 12.71
CA SER A 303 -9.11 -8.65 11.29
C SER A 303 -10.19 -9.29 10.40
N ARG A 304 -10.44 -8.66 9.24
CA ARG A 304 -11.44 -9.11 8.25
C ARG A 304 -11.28 -10.56 7.76
N LYS A 305 -10.06 -11.10 7.80
CA LYS A 305 -9.75 -12.48 7.38
C LYS A 305 -9.76 -13.49 8.53
N ALA A 306 -9.98 -13.04 9.75
CA ALA A 306 -10.11 -13.85 10.95
C ALA A 306 -11.55 -13.70 11.46
N MET A 307 -11.76 -13.19 12.68
CA MET A 307 -13.08 -13.08 13.30
C MET A 307 -13.92 -11.91 12.77
N ASN A 308 -13.36 -11.06 11.89
CA ASN A 308 -14.07 -9.95 11.23
C ASN A 308 -14.91 -9.10 12.20
N ILE A 309 -14.27 -8.61 13.27
CA ILE A 309 -14.95 -7.78 14.27
C ILE A 309 -14.91 -6.33 13.77
N ASP A 310 -16.04 -5.87 13.25
CA ASP A 310 -16.20 -4.49 12.80
C ASP A 310 -16.17 -3.49 13.98
N ASN A 311 -15.75 -2.25 13.70
CA ASN A 311 -15.68 -1.13 14.66
C ASN A 311 -14.64 -1.27 15.79
N LEU A 312 -13.84 -2.34 15.81
CA LEU A 312 -12.69 -2.50 16.71
C LEU A 312 -11.39 -2.34 15.91
N GLY A 313 -10.62 -1.28 16.19
CA GLY A 313 -9.38 -0.98 15.48
C GLY A 313 -8.12 -1.07 16.36
N PRO A 314 -6.91 -1.00 15.77
CA PRO A 314 -5.64 -1.06 16.51
C PRO A 314 -5.53 -0.03 17.66
N GLU A 315 -5.97 1.20 17.43
CA GLU A 315 -5.95 2.25 18.47
C GLU A 315 -6.83 1.91 19.67
N THR A 316 -8.02 1.34 19.42
CA THR A 316 -8.94 0.89 20.46
C THR A 316 -8.41 -0.32 21.22
N VAL A 317 -7.80 -1.29 20.51
CA VAL A 317 -7.13 -2.44 21.14
C VAL A 317 -6.00 -1.97 22.05
N ASP A 318 -5.17 -1.04 21.58
CA ASP A 318 -4.09 -0.47 22.37
C ASP A 318 -4.61 0.28 23.61
N MET A 319 -5.71 1.03 23.48
CA MET A 319 -6.37 1.68 24.62
C MET A 319 -6.92 0.64 25.62
N PHE A 320 -7.68 -0.35 25.17
CA PHE A 320 -8.21 -1.40 26.05
C PHE A 320 -7.10 -2.17 26.76
N TYR A 321 -6.00 -2.44 26.07
CA TYR A 321 -4.83 -3.08 26.67
C TYR A 321 -4.19 -2.18 27.74
N ARG A 322 -3.98 -0.88 27.45
CA ARG A 322 -3.41 0.09 28.40
C ARG A 322 -4.27 0.26 29.66
N LEU A 323 -5.58 0.22 29.52
CA LEU A 323 -6.54 0.29 30.62
C LEU A 323 -6.72 -1.05 31.35
N GLY A 324 -6.05 -2.12 30.90
CA GLY A 324 -6.12 -3.44 31.50
C GLY A 324 -7.43 -4.19 31.24
N LEU A 325 -8.28 -3.67 30.34
CA LEU A 325 -9.58 -4.27 29.97
C LEU A 325 -9.40 -5.56 29.15
N VAL A 326 -8.33 -5.66 28.35
CA VAL A 326 -8.02 -6.85 27.56
C VAL A 326 -6.55 -7.22 27.67
N LYS A 327 -6.26 -8.51 27.93
CA LYS A 327 -4.89 -9.06 27.97
C LYS A 327 -4.70 -10.23 27.02
N ASN A 328 -5.77 -10.73 26.45
CA ASN A 328 -5.78 -11.78 25.42
C ASN A 328 -7.08 -11.66 24.59
N THR A 329 -7.23 -12.52 23.59
CA THR A 329 -8.41 -12.52 22.71
C THR A 329 -9.69 -12.95 23.40
N ALA A 330 -9.63 -13.79 24.45
CA ALA A 330 -10.81 -14.23 25.17
C ALA A 330 -11.43 -13.11 26.02
N ASP A 331 -10.62 -12.16 26.50
CA ASP A 331 -11.10 -11.03 27.29
C ASP A 331 -12.02 -10.10 26.47
N LEU A 332 -11.89 -10.05 25.13
CA LEU A 332 -12.81 -9.32 24.27
C LEU A 332 -14.26 -9.73 24.51
N TYR A 333 -14.51 -11.02 24.73
CA TYR A 333 -15.86 -11.57 24.91
C TYR A 333 -16.43 -11.36 26.33
N LYS A 334 -15.64 -10.77 27.24
CA LYS A 334 -16.06 -10.39 28.59
C LYS A 334 -16.40 -8.90 28.70
N LEU A 335 -16.01 -8.09 27.70
CA LEU A 335 -16.28 -6.66 27.69
C LEU A 335 -17.79 -6.40 27.68
N THR A 336 -18.18 -5.37 28.41
CA THR A 336 -19.53 -4.83 28.44
C THR A 336 -19.54 -3.39 27.91
N VAL A 337 -20.72 -2.88 27.58
CA VAL A 337 -20.87 -1.46 27.18
C VAL A 337 -20.44 -0.53 28.32
N ASP A 338 -20.68 -0.94 29.58
CA ASP A 338 -20.33 -0.16 30.76
C ASP A 338 -18.82 -0.02 30.96
N ASP A 339 -18.03 -1.03 30.59
CA ASP A 339 -16.55 -0.97 30.64
C ASP A 339 -15.96 0.09 29.71
N MET A 340 -16.74 0.56 28.75
CA MET A 340 -16.35 1.54 27.73
C MET A 340 -16.90 2.94 27.98
N LYS A 341 -17.74 3.11 29.01
CA LYS A 341 -18.33 4.42 29.35
C LYS A 341 -17.25 5.38 29.86
N GLY A 342 -17.26 6.60 29.31
CA GLY A 342 -16.34 7.66 29.72
C GLY A 342 -14.92 7.52 29.16
N LEU A 343 -14.66 6.54 28.27
CA LEU A 343 -13.39 6.48 27.56
C LEU A 343 -13.31 7.59 26.50
N ASP A 344 -12.13 8.19 26.39
CA ASP A 344 -11.88 9.25 25.41
C ASP A 344 -12.17 8.74 23.99
N ARG A 345 -12.92 9.52 23.21
CA ARG A 345 -13.42 9.18 21.87
C ARG A 345 -14.34 7.95 21.77
N MET A 346 -14.94 7.49 22.87
CA MET A 346 -15.87 6.36 22.89
C MET A 346 -17.29 6.82 23.30
N GLY A 347 -18.18 7.00 22.30
CA GLY A 347 -19.59 7.26 22.57
C GLY A 347 -20.39 5.97 22.80
N ASP A 348 -21.55 6.06 23.47
CA ASP A 348 -22.41 4.92 23.80
C ASP A 348 -22.71 4.03 22.58
N LYS A 349 -23.06 4.65 21.45
CA LYS A 349 -23.32 3.94 20.19
C LYS A 349 -22.09 3.22 19.63
N SER A 350 -20.89 3.76 19.85
CA SER A 350 -19.64 3.13 19.42
C SER A 350 -19.36 1.88 20.27
N ALA A 351 -19.55 1.99 21.58
CA ALA A 351 -19.41 0.87 22.50
C ALA A 351 -20.41 -0.27 22.17
N GLU A 352 -21.68 0.07 21.93
CA GLU A 352 -22.69 -0.89 21.48
C GLU A 352 -22.30 -1.56 20.16
N ASN A 353 -21.79 -0.80 19.19
CA ASN A 353 -21.35 -1.36 17.91
C ASN A 353 -20.19 -2.34 18.05
N ILE A 354 -19.22 -2.04 18.95
CA ILE A 354 -18.10 -2.94 19.24
C ILE A 354 -18.61 -4.23 19.88
N ILE A 355 -19.45 -4.14 20.92
CA ILE A 355 -20.02 -5.33 21.58
C ILE A 355 -20.83 -6.17 20.60
N ASN A 356 -21.67 -5.54 19.77
CA ASN A 356 -22.43 -6.23 18.74
C ASN A 356 -21.51 -6.93 17.71
N GLY A 357 -20.40 -6.30 17.34
CA GLY A 357 -19.38 -6.89 16.47
C GLY A 357 -18.75 -8.14 17.10
N ILE A 358 -18.39 -8.07 18.38
CA ILE A 358 -17.82 -9.19 19.15
C ILE A 358 -18.83 -10.34 19.32
N VAL A 359 -20.11 -10.04 19.54
CA VAL A 359 -21.14 -11.09 19.64
C VAL A 359 -21.32 -11.79 18.30
N ARG A 360 -21.45 -11.04 17.20
CA ARG A 360 -21.59 -11.60 15.84
C ARG A 360 -20.39 -12.45 15.44
N SER A 361 -19.19 -12.11 15.89
CA SER A 361 -18.00 -12.87 15.51
C SER A 361 -18.02 -14.32 15.99
N ARG A 362 -18.84 -14.67 17.00
CA ARG A 362 -19.03 -16.06 17.45
C ARG A 362 -19.65 -16.96 16.38
N GLU A 363 -20.27 -16.39 15.35
CA GLU A 363 -20.88 -17.11 14.23
C GLU A 363 -19.93 -17.29 13.04
N VAL A 364 -18.70 -16.77 13.12
CA VAL A 364 -17.68 -16.96 12.09
C VAL A 364 -17.18 -18.42 12.14
N PRO A 365 -17.24 -19.17 11.02
CA PRO A 365 -16.88 -20.60 10.97
C PRO A 365 -15.44 -20.94 11.35
#